data_AF-A0A9D1WJU4-F1
#
_entry.id   AF-A0A9D1WJU4-F1
#
_cell.length_a   1.000
_cell.length_b   1.000
_cell.length_c   1.000
_cell.angle_alpha   90.00
_cell.angle_beta   90.00
_cell.angle_gamma   90.00
#
_symmetry.space_group_name_H-M   'P 1'
#
loop_
_entity.id
_entity.type
_entity.pdbx_description
1 polymer ?
#
loop_
_entity_poly.entity_id
_entity_poly.type
_entity_poly.pdbx_seq_one_letter_code
_entity_poly.pdbx_strand_id
1 'polypeptide(L)'
;MGEDTAVPARQQPSAGENREQWEEAVIDHIIAHNEIMVPQEKIQEEAAAMLLEYRHRLRYESMASGISYDALRETEEELQQRFWKEAVRELKRQQIIQTVIREENLEVSPEELEREAEALAERQNLSLDIVKSFLGEGCGMLRRDLLEKKAMNVLYQIREKYAVNRKDPDPAPEPAGES
;
A
#
# COMPACT_ATOMS: atom_id res chain seq x y z
N MET A 1 -25.93 -39.41 -17.42
CA MET A 1 -26.00 -38.12 -16.70
C MET A 1 -24.57 -37.65 -16.58
N GLY A 2 -24.18 -36.74 -17.47
CA GLY A 2 -22.79 -36.27 -17.61
C GLY A 2 -22.45 -35.22 -16.57
N GLU A 3 -21.17 -35.22 -16.21
CA GLU A 3 -20.50 -34.34 -15.26
C GLU A 3 -20.61 -32.87 -15.67
N ASP A 4 -20.98 -32.01 -14.71
CA ASP A 4 -20.69 -30.57 -14.76
C ASP A 4 -20.02 -30.21 -13.43
N THR A 5 -18.76 -30.64 -13.29
CA THR A 5 -17.86 -30.06 -12.29
C THR A 5 -17.28 -28.80 -12.92
N ALA A 6 -18.02 -27.70 -12.80
CA ALA A 6 -17.51 -26.38 -13.08
C ALA A 6 -16.34 -26.09 -12.12
N VAL A 7 -15.12 -26.25 -12.62
CA VAL A 7 -13.90 -25.74 -12.01
C VAL A 7 -14.06 -24.23 -11.85
N PRO A 8 -13.93 -23.64 -10.64
CA PRO A 8 -14.06 -22.20 -10.49
C PRO A 8 -12.97 -21.53 -11.33
N ALA A 9 -13.41 -20.69 -12.26
CA ALA A 9 -12.54 -19.87 -13.09
C ALA A 9 -11.52 -19.15 -12.19
N ARG A 10 -10.24 -19.43 -12.42
CA ARG A 10 -9.14 -18.61 -11.88
C ARG A 10 -9.42 -17.18 -12.33
N GLN A 11 -9.87 -16.34 -11.41
CA GLN A 11 -10.02 -14.91 -11.64
C GLN A 11 -8.64 -14.40 -12.07
N GLN A 12 -8.54 -13.95 -13.32
CA GLN A 12 -7.36 -13.22 -13.76
C GLN A 12 -7.36 -11.89 -12.99
N PRO A 13 -6.25 -11.50 -12.37
CA PRO A 13 -6.19 -10.21 -11.68
C PRO A 13 -6.51 -9.11 -12.69
N SER A 14 -7.45 -8.25 -12.34
CA SER A 14 -7.74 -7.03 -13.09
C SER A 14 -6.48 -6.16 -13.19
N ALA A 15 -6.40 -5.29 -14.20
CA ALA A 15 -5.21 -4.45 -14.41
C ALA A 15 -4.83 -3.59 -13.18
N GLY A 16 -5.80 -3.26 -12.31
CA GLY A 16 -5.58 -2.59 -11.03
C GLY A 16 -4.89 -3.48 -9.99
N GLU A 17 -5.31 -4.74 -9.86
CA GLU A 17 -4.68 -5.71 -8.94
C GLU A 17 -3.22 -5.99 -9.33
N ASN A 18 -2.93 -6.03 -10.64
CA ASN A 18 -1.57 -6.23 -11.14
C ASN A 18 -0.67 -5.01 -10.86
N ARG A 19 -1.25 -3.81 -10.76
CA ARG A 19 -0.53 -2.59 -10.38
C ARG A 19 -0.22 -2.59 -8.90
N GLU A 20 -1.21 -2.80 -8.04
CA GLU A 20 -1.04 -2.76 -6.58
C GLU A 20 -0.03 -3.80 -6.09
N GLN A 21 -0.12 -5.05 -6.60
CA GLN A 21 0.87 -6.09 -6.31
C GLN A 21 2.28 -5.71 -6.77
N TRP A 22 2.41 -5.02 -7.90
CA TRP A 22 3.69 -4.53 -8.37
C TRP A 22 4.24 -3.40 -7.48
N GLU A 23 3.37 -2.49 -7.05
CA GLU A 23 3.70 -1.38 -6.15
C GLU A 23 4.22 -1.91 -4.80
N GLU A 24 3.58 -2.94 -4.24
CA GLU A 24 4.09 -3.62 -3.06
C GLU A 24 5.44 -4.31 -3.32
N ALA A 25 5.55 -5.07 -4.42
CA ALA A 25 6.77 -5.80 -4.75
C ALA A 25 7.98 -4.89 -4.96
N VAL A 26 7.81 -3.71 -5.58
CA VAL A 26 8.90 -2.75 -5.79
C VAL A 26 9.34 -2.14 -4.46
N ILE A 27 8.40 -1.79 -3.58
CA ILE A 27 8.72 -1.27 -2.25
C ILE A 27 9.47 -2.32 -1.43
N ASP A 28 8.99 -3.57 -1.40
CA ASP A 28 9.66 -4.65 -0.68
C ASP A 28 11.05 -4.93 -1.25
N HIS A 29 11.22 -4.86 -2.57
CA HIS A 29 12.52 -4.96 -3.22
C HIS A 29 13.47 -3.84 -2.77
N ILE A 30 13.00 -2.59 -2.72
CA ILE A 30 13.80 -1.45 -2.24
C ILE A 30 14.17 -1.64 -0.77
N ILE A 31 13.22 -2.03 0.08
CA ILE A 31 13.45 -2.30 1.51
C ILE A 31 14.49 -3.42 1.72
N ALA A 32 14.47 -4.46 0.89
CA ALA A 32 15.39 -5.59 1.01
C ALA A 32 16.83 -5.27 0.58
N HIS A 33 17.01 -4.35 -0.37
CA HIS A 33 18.32 -4.03 -0.96
C HIS A 33 18.93 -2.72 -0.42
N ASN A 34 18.21 -1.97 0.41
CA ASN A 34 18.68 -0.69 0.95
C ASN A 34 18.48 -0.62 2.46
N GLU A 35 19.46 -0.05 3.15
CA GLU A 35 19.35 0.23 4.58
C GLU A 35 18.50 1.49 4.80
N ILE A 36 17.24 1.30 5.13
CA ILE A 36 16.32 2.39 5.47
C ILE A 36 16.22 2.46 6.98
N MET A 37 16.84 3.49 7.56
CA MET A 37 16.81 3.73 8.99
C MET A 37 15.52 4.43 9.41
N VAL A 38 14.84 3.86 10.39
CA VAL A 38 13.66 4.45 11.03
C VAL A 38 13.91 4.50 12.54
N PRO A 39 13.69 5.65 13.21
CA PRO A 39 13.85 5.76 14.65
C PRO A 39 12.96 4.77 15.41
N GLN A 40 13.51 4.15 16.45
CA GLN A 40 12.79 3.16 17.27
C GLN A 40 11.53 3.75 17.92
N GLU A 41 11.58 5.01 18.36
CA GLU A 41 10.44 5.72 18.94
C GLU A 41 9.27 5.78 17.94
N LYS A 42 9.54 6.09 16.66
CA LYS A 42 8.50 6.10 15.63
C LYS A 42 7.91 4.72 15.38
N ILE A 43 8.75 3.69 15.37
CA ILE A 43 8.28 2.29 15.22
C ILE A 43 7.36 1.90 16.38
N GLN A 44 7.72 2.30 17.61
CA GLN A 44 6.89 2.06 18.80
C GLN A 44 5.53 2.76 18.70
N GLU A 45 5.53 4.03 18.33
CA GLU A 45 4.31 4.84 18.18
C GLU A 45 3.39 4.23 17.11
N GLU A 46 3.94 3.90 15.94
CA GLU A 46 3.17 3.32 14.83
C GLU A 46 2.63 1.93 15.18
N ALA A 47 3.46 1.05 15.76
CA ALA A 47 3.03 -0.28 16.15
C ALA A 47 1.92 -0.23 17.23
N ALA A 48 2.03 0.70 18.18
CA ALA A 48 1.01 0.91 19.19
C ALA A 48 -0.31 1.43 18.60
N ALA A 49 -0.23 2.35 17.63
CA ALA A 49 -1.39 2.85 16.90
C ALA A 49 -2.09 1.72 16.13
N MET A 50 -1.34 0.95 15.33
CA MET A 50 -1.87 -0.20 14.57
C MET A 50 -2.51 -1.25 15.48
N LEU A 51 -1.86 -1.60 16.60
CA LEU A 51 -2.41 -2.54 17.57
C LEU A 51 -3.69 -2.02 18.20
N LEU A 52 -3.76 -0.72 18.53
CA LEU A 52 -4.95 -0.11 19.07
C LEU A 52 -6.12 -0.16 18.08
N GLU A 53 -5.89 0.22 16.83
CA GLU A 53 -6.89 0.15 15.75
C GLU A 53 -7.38 -1.28 15.53
N TYR A 54 -6.47 -2.25 15.49
CA TYR A 54 -6.81 -3.66 15.41
C TYR A 54 -7.73 -4.11 16.55
N ARG A 55 -7.42 -3.72 17.79
CA ARG A 55 -8.25 -4.04 18.96
C ARG A 55 -9.64 -3.39 18.89
N HIS A 56 -9.73 -2.17 18.35
CA HIS A 56 -11.02 -1.51 18.12
C HIS A 56 -11.86 -2.25 17.09
N ARG A 57 -11.26 -2.61 15.95
CA ARG A 57 -11.94 -3.39 14.89
C ARG A 57 -12.38 -4.76 15.42
N LEU A 58 -11.49 -5.47 16.10
CA LEU A 58 -11.77 -6.79 16.65
C LEU A 58 -12.94 -6.78 17.65
N ARG A 59 -13.01 -5.75 18.51
CA ARG A 59 -14.16 -5.57 19.43
C ARG A 59 -15.46 -5.33 18.68
N TYR A 60 -15.43 -4.50 17.64
CA TYR A 60 -16.60 -4.24 16.82
C TYR A 60 -17.10 -5.51 16.11
N GLU A 61 -16.19 -6.27 15.50
CA GLU A 61 -16.49 -7.54 14.84
C GLU A 61 -17.02 -8.59 15.82
N SER A 62 -16.44 -8.68 17.03
CA SER A 62 -16.93 -9.55 18.11
C SER A 62 -18.36 -9.21 18.53
N MET A 63 -18.67 -7.91 18.70
CA MET A 63 -20.04 -7.47 19.02
C MET A 63 -21.02 -7.76 17.88
N ALA A 64 -20.59 -7.58 16.63
CA ALA A 64 -21.43 -7.80 15.45
C ALA A 64 -21.70 -9.29 15.18
N SER A 65 -20.73 -10.17 15.47
CA SER A 65 -20.80 -11.61 15.18
C SER A 65 -21.25 -12.47 16.37
N GLY A 66 -21.24 -11.92 17.58
CA GLY A 66 -21.50 -12.66 18.83
C GLY A 66 -20.37 -13.63 19.22
N ILE A 67 -19.25 -13.63 18.50
CA ILE A 67 -18.08 -14.45 18.80
C ILE A 67 -17.32 -13.79 19.96
N SER A 68 -17.04 -14.55 21.03
CA SER A 68 -16.30 -14.03 22.18
C SER A 68 -14.85 -13.69 21.82
N TYR A 69 -14.33 -12.60 22.37
CA TYR A 69 -12.94 -12.14 22.21
C TYR A 69 -11.91 -13.26 22.47
N ASP A 70 -12.16 -14.12 23.47
CA ASP A 70 -11.30 -15.27 23.81
C ASP A 70 -11.22 -16.35 22.72
N ALA A 71 -12.16 -16.38 21.77
CA ALA A 71 -12.12 -17.30 20.63
C ALA A 71 -11.17 -16.85 19.51
N LEU A 72 -10.80 -15.57 19.49
CA LEU A 72 -9.91 -14.93 18.48
C LEU A 72 -8.43 -15.01 18.90
N ARG A 73 -8.07 -16.11 19.56
CA ARG A 73 -6.89 -16.22 20.44
C ARG A 73 -5.55 -16.17 19.66
N GLU A 74 -5.09 -14.97 19.36
CA GLU A 74 -3.67 -14.64 19.22
C GLU A 74 -3.15 -14.13 20.57
N THR A 75 -1.93 -14.49 20.95
CA THR A 75 -1.33 -13.97 22.20
C THR A 75 -0.95 -12.50 22.04
N GLU A 76 -0.94 -11.74 23.13
CA GLU A 76 -0.54 -10.32 23.12
C GLU A 76 0.90 -10.16 22.58
N GLU A 77 1.81 -11.09 22.89
CA GLU A 77 3.17 -11.09 22.38
C GLU A 77 3.24 -11.31 20.86
N GLU A 78 2.43 -12.22 20.31
CA GLU A 78 2.33 -12.43 18.86
C GLU A 78 1.79 -11.20 18.13
N LEU A 79 0.76 -10.57 18.68
CA LEU A 79 0.18 -9.35 18.12
C LEU A 79 1.20 -8.21 18.14
N GLN A 80 1.90 -8.00 19.26
CA GLN A 80 2.94 -6.98 19.37
C GLN A 80 4.06 -7.21 18.37
N GLN A 81 4.56 -8.44 18.22
CA GLN A 81 5.60 -8.76 17.24
C GLN A 81 5.12 -8.57 15.79
N ARG A 82 3.87 -8.94 15.49
CA ARG A 82 3.28 -8.76 14.16
C ARG A 82 3.21 -7.28 13.80
N PHE A 83 2.56 -6.47 14.64
CA PHE A 83 2.41 -5.04 14.39
C PHE A 83 3.73 -4.28 14.47
N TRP A 84 4.69 -4.75 15.25
CA TRP A 84 6.05 -4.22 15.20
C TRP A 84 6.67 -4.39 13.81
N LYS A 85 6.62 -5.59 13.24
CA LYS A 85 7.15 -5.86 11.89
C LYS A 85 6.42 -5.06 10.83
N GLU A 86 5.10 -4.95 10.95
CA GLU A 86 4.25 -4.18 10.05
C GLU A 86 4.58 -2.69 10.11
N ALA A 87 4.69 -2.10 11.30
CA ALA A 87 5.08 -0.72 11.51
C ALA A 87 6.48 -0.41 10.94
N VAL A 88 7.45 -1.32 11.11
CA VAL A 88 8.78 -1.17 10.50
C VAL A 88 8.67 -1.11 8.97
N ARG A 89 7.90 -2.03 8.35
CA ARG A 89 7.70 -2.03 6.89
C ARG A 89 7.02 -0.75 6.44
N GLU A 90 5.98 -0.32 7.15
CA GLU A 90 5.18 0.85 6.80
C GLU A 90 5.99 2.14 6.86
N LEU A 91 6.74 2.36 7.94
CA LEU A 91 7.57 3.55 8.08
C LEU A 91 8.70 3.57 7.04
N LYS A 92 9.25 2.41 6.68
CA LYS A 92 10.24 2.32 5.59
C LYS A 92 9.61 2.64 4.24
N ARG A 93 8.42 2.11 3.94
CA ARG A 93 7.65 2.47 2.74
C ARG A 93 7.45 3.97 2.67
N GLN A 94 6.95 4.58 3.76
CA GLN A 94 6.74 6.03 3.81
C GLN A 94 8.04 6.80 3.55
N GLN A 95 9.17 6.36 4.13
CA GLN A 95 10.46 6.99 3.89
C GLN A 95 10.91 6.89 2.41
N ILE A 96 10.66 5.75 1.75
CA ILE A 96 10.94 5.60 0.32
C ILE A 96 10.10 6.60 -0.48
N ILE A 97 8.79 6.63 -0.25
CA ILE A 97 7.87 7.54 -0.95
C ILE A 97 8.28 9.00 -0.73
N GLN A 98 8.57 9.40 0.51
CA GLN A 98 9.04 10.75 0.84
C GLN A 98 10.37 11.09 0.15
N THR A 99 11.26 10.11 0.01
CA THR A 99 12.52 10.28 -0.72
C THR A 99 12.24 10.52 -2.20
N VAL A 100 11.39 9.70 -2.84
CA VAL A 100 11.00 9.90 -4.24
C VAL A 100 10.35 11.27 -4.45
N ILE A 101 9.43 11.67 -3.57
CA ILE A 101 8.79 13.00 -3.62
C ILE A 101 9.84 14.11 -3.62
N ARG A 102 10.85 14.00 -2.74
CA ARG A 102 11.90 15.02 -2.62
C ARG A 102 12.84 15.03 -3.82
N GLU A 103 13.37 13.87 -4.21
CA GLU A 103 14.36 13.77 -5.30
C GLU A 103 13.77 14.16 -6.66
N GLU A 104 12.51 13.80 -6.90
CA GLU A 104 11.80 14.14 -8.14
C GLU A 104 11.08 15.50 -8.05
N ASN A 105 11.21 16.20 -6.91
CA ASN A 105 10.59 17.49 -6.62
C ASN A 105 9.08 17.49 -6.94
N LEU A 106 8.37 16.46 -6.46
CA LEU A 106 6.95 16.28 -6.71
C LEU A 106 6.14 17.27 -5.88
N GLU A 107 5.25 17.97 -6.56
CA GLU A 107 4.33 18.92 -5.95
C GLU A 107 2.90 18.64 -6.41
N VAL A 108 1.94 19.05 -5.58
CA VAL A 108 0.51 19.04 -5.90
C VAL A 108 0.08 20.48 -6.01
N SER A 109 -0.42 20.85 -7.19
CA SER A 109 -0.94 22.20 -7.42
C SER A 109 -2.30 22.38 -6.73
N PRO A 110 -2.72 23.62 -6.43
CA PRO A 110 -4.04 23.89 -5.88
C PRO A 110 -5.18 23.36 -6.78
N GLU A 111 -4.99 23.43 -8.10
CA GLU A 111 -5.97 22.96 -9.08
C GLU A 111 -6.12 21.44 -9.06
N GLU A 112 -5.01 20.70 -8.95
CA GLU A 112 -5.05 19.23 -8.82
C GLU A 112 -5.73 18.82 -7.51
N LEU A 113 -5.43 19.53 -6.43
CA LEU A 113 -6.02 19.30 -5.11
C LEU A 113 -7.53 19.56 -5.12
N GLU A 114 -7.96 20.64 -5.78
CA GLU A 114 -9.38 20.97 -5.91
C GLU A 114 -10.12 19.90 -6.72
N ARG A 115 -9.59 19.48 -7.87
CA ARG A 115 -10.20 18.42 -8.69
C ARG A 115 -10.32 17.10 -7.94
N GLU A 116 -9.29 16.69 -7.20
CA GLU A 116 -9.37 15.46 -6.41
C GLU A 116 -10.39 15.60 -5.27
N ALA A 117 -10.50 16.79 -4.66
CA ALA A 117 -11.49 17.04 -3.61
C ALA A 117 -12.93 17.00 -4.17
N GLU A 118 -13.15 17.55 -5.37
CA GLU A 118 -14.41 17.43 -6.11
C GLU A 118 -14.72 15.96 -6.43
N ALA A 119 -13.76 15.22 -6.99
CA ALA A 119 -13.94 13.81 -7.31
C ALA A 119 -14.24 12.97 -6.05
N LEU A 120 -13.62 13.29 -4.92
CA LEU A 120 -13.92 12.65 -3.64
C LEU A 120 -15.33 12.98 -3.16
N ALA A 121 -15.76 14.24 -3.29
CA ALA A 121 -17.11 14.67 -2.95
C ALA A 121 -18.15 13.92 -3.78
N GLU A 122 -17.94 13.82 -5.10
CA GLU A 122 -18.81 13.05 -6.00
C GLU A 122 -18.86 11.57 -5.63
N ARG A 123 -17.70 10.93 -5.42
CA ARG A 123 -17.62 9.51 -5.07
C ARG A 123 -18.34 9.17 -3.76
N GLN A 124 -18.21 10.05 -2.75
CA GLN A 124 -18.84 9.86 -1.46
C GLN A 124 -20.27 10.42 -1.39
N ASN A 125 -20.76 11.01 -2.50
CA ASN A 125 -22.03 11.71 -2.58
C ASN A 125 -22.18 12.79 -1.48
N LEU A 126 -21.07 13.49 -1.22
CA LEU A 126 -20.95 14.61 -0.28
C LEU A 126 -20.79 15.92 -1.05
N SER A 127 -21.03 17.05 -0.40
CA SER A 127 -20.68 18.35 -0.97
C SER A 127 -19.19 18.65 -0.77
N LEU A 128 -18.61 19.43 -1.70
CA LEU A 128 -17.22 19.87 -1.61
C LEU A 128 -16.92 20.62 -0.29
N ASP A 129 -17.86 21.41 0.19
CA ASP A 129 -17.78 22.11 1.49
C ASP A 129 -17.58 21.15 2.66
N ILE A 130 -18.34 20.04 2.67
CA ILE A 130 -18.22 19.02 3.71
C ILE A 130 -16.85 18.36 3.63
N VAL A 131 -16.40 17.99 2.42
CA VAL A 131 -15.07 17.40 2.21
C VAL A 131 -13.95 18.33 2.69
N LYS A 132 -14.00 19.62 2.32
CA LYS A 132 -13.02 20.63 2.76
C LYS A 132 -13.06 20.85 4.28
N SER A 133 -14.25 20.81 4.89
CA SER A 133 -14.41 20.91 6.35
C SER A 133 -13.76 19.72 7.09
N PHE A 134 -13.94 18.50 6.59
CA PHE A 134 -13.33 17.30 7.17
C PHE A 134 -11.80 17.23 6.95
N LEU A 135 -11.32 17.66 5.79
CA LEU A 135 -9.90 17.57 5.42
C LEU A 135 -9.08 18.81 5.83
N GLY A 136 -9.75 19.88 6.28
CA GLY A 136 -9.17 21.18 6.58
C GLY A 136 -8.91 22.05 5.33
N GLU A 137 -8.70 23.35 5.53
CA GLU A 137 -8.53 24.34 4.44
C GLU A 137 -7.40 23.98 3.45
N GLY A 138 -6.37 23.26 3.91
CA GLY A 138 -5.25 22.80 3.08
C GLY A 138 -5.42 21.40 2.47
N CYS A 139 -6.54 20.71 2.72
CA CYS A 139 -6.79 19.33 2.33
C CYS A 139 -5.55 18.42 2.51
N GLY A 140 -4.88 18.54 3.66
CA GLY A 140 -3.51 18.03 3.84
C GLY A 140 -3.38 16.52 3.64
N MET A 141 -4.38 15.75 4.07
CA MET A 141 -4.46 14.31 3.82
C MET A 141 -4.55 14.02 2.31
N LEU A 142 -5.45 14.69 1.60
CA LEU A 142 -5.63 14.51 0.17
C LEU A 142 -4.37 14.89 -0.63
N ARG A 143 -3.70 15.97 -0.21
CA ARG A 143 -2.44 16.39 -0.80
C ARG A 143 -1.36 15.33 -0.63
N ARG A 144 -1.26 14.73 0.56
CA ARG A 144 -0.32 13.63 0.84
C ARG A 144 -0.64 12.41 -0.04
N ASP A 145 -1.91 12.04 -0.15
CA ASP A 145 -2.33 10.88 -0.96
C ASP A 145 -2.03 11.10 -2.45
N LEU A 146 -2.23 12.32 -2.96
CA LEU A 146 -1.86 12.70 -4.33
C LEU A 146 -0.34 12.64 -4.55
N LEU A 147 0.45 13.12 -3.60
CA LEU A 147 1.92 13.03 -3.69
C LEU A 147 2.40 11.58 -3.70
N GLU A 148 1.81 10.73 -2.87
CA GLU A 148 2.13 9.31 -2.84
C GLU A 148 1.77 8.62 -4.16
N LYS A 149 0.58 8.87 -4.70
CA LYS A 149 0.19 8.38 -6.04
C LYS A 149 1.18 8.83 -7.12
N LYS A 150 1.59 10.10 -7.10
CA LYS A 150 2.58 10.64 -8.05
C LYS A 150 3.94 9.94 -7.90
N ALA A 151 4.43 9.77 -6.68
CA ALA A 151 5.69 9.10 -6.39
C ALA A 151 5.70 7.66 -6.90
N MET A 152 4.62 6.92 -6.64
CA MET A 152 4.49 5.56 -7.12
C MET A 152 4.38 5.50 -8.65
N ASN A 153 3.70 6.47 -9.26
CA ASN A 153 3.66 6.58 -10.71
C ASN A 153 5.04 6.83 -11.32
N VAL A 154 5.90 7.63 -10.68
CA VAL A 154 7.30 7.80 -11.12
C VAL A 154 8.04 6.46 -11.08
N LEU A 155 7.94 5.70 -9.98
CA LEU A 155 8.55 4.37 -9.88
C LEU A 155 8.04 3.42 -10.98
N TYR A 156 6.75 3.48 -11.30
CA TYR A 156 6.15 2.69 -12.38
C TYR A 156 6.67 3.09 -13.76
N GLN A 157 6.75 4.40 -14.05
CA GLN A 157 7.27 4.91 -15.32
C GLN A 157 8.76 4.59 -15.51
N ILE A 158 9.54 4.61 -14.43
CA ILE A 158 10.92 4.13 -14.42
C ILE A 158 10.97 2.69 -14.90
N ARG A 159 10.16 1.79 -14.33
CA ARG A 159 10.06 0.40 -14.80
C ARG A 159 9.77 0.35 -16.31
N GLU A 160 8.78 1.08 -16.81
CA GLU A 160 8.41 1.02 -18.24
C GLU A 160 9.57 1.46 -19.12
N LYS A 161 10.26 2.55 -18.76
CA LYS A 161 11.44 3.03 -19.47
C LYS A 161 12.54 1.97 -19.54
N TYR A 162 12.82 1.27 -18.43
CA TYR A 162 13.83 0.20 -18.41
C TYR A 162 13.35 -1.13 -19.00
N ALA A 163 12.05 -1.40 -19.02
CA ALA A 163 11.47 -2.57 -19.67
C ALA A 163 11.43 -2.42 -21.20
N VAL A 164 11.10 -1.22 -21.70
CA VAL A 164 11.14 -0.87 -23.13
C VAL A 164 12.57 -0.85 -23.66
N ASN A 165 13.56 -0.56 -22.81
CA ASN A 165 14.97 -0.61 -23.17
C ASN A 165 15.57 -2.03 -23.14
N ARG A 166 14.84 -3.05 -22.65
CA ARG A 166 15.17 -4.47 -22.86
C ARG A 166 14.59 -4.94 -24.20
N LYS A 167 15.09 -4.41 -25.30
CA LYS A 167 14.95 -5.06 -26.61
C LYS A 167 16.20 -5.91 -26.87
N ASP A 168 16.29 -7.00 -26.11
CA ASP A 168 16.70 -8.36 -26.51
C ASP A 168 16.76 -9.26 -25.25
N PRO A 169 16.43 -10.57 -25.38
CA PRO A 169 16.17 -11.46 -24.26
C PRO A 169 17.49 -12.00 -23.68
N ASP A 170 17.57 -12.15 -22.37
CA ASP A 170 18.60 -13.00 -21.78
C ASP A 170 18.15 -14.47 -22.03
N PRO A 171 18.88 -15.26 -22.84
CA PRO A 171 18.59 -16.67 -22.94
C PRO A 171 18.89 -17.31 -21.58
N ALA A 172 17.93 -18.07 -21.06
CA ALA A 172 18.11 -18.87 -19.85
C ALA A 172 19.47 -19.57 -19.86
N PRO A 173 20.20 -19.65 -18.74
CA PRO A 173 21.47 -20.36 -18.71
C PRO A 173 21.23 -21.80 -19.13
N GLU A 174 21.76 -22.18 -20.30
CA GLU A 174 21.76 -23.57 -20.75
C GLU A 174 22.46 -24.41 -19.67
N PRO A 175 21.89 -25.55 -19.26
CA PRO A 175 22.58 -26.43 -18.33
C PRO A 175 23.85 -26.92 -19.03
N ALA A 176 25.00 -26.60 -18.44
CA ALA A 176 26.30 -27.06 -18.90
C ALA A 176 26.25 -28.58 -19.06
N GLY A 177 26.35 -29.05 -20.30
CA GLY A 177 26.58 -30.46 -20.58
C GLY A 177 27.94 -30.84 -20.04
N GLU A 178 27.97 -31.65 -18.99
CA GLU A 178 29.15 -32.42 -18.63
C GLU A 178 29.16 -33.71 -19.48
N SER A 179 30.33 -33.92 -20.08
CA SER A 179 30.68 -35.07 -20.93
C SER A 179 30.89 -36.36 -20.13
#